data_AF-A0A2E0XE47-F1
#
_entry.id   AF-A0A2E0XE47-F1
#
_cell.length_a   1.000
_cell.length_b   1.000
_cell.length_c   1.000
_cell.angle_alpha   90.00
_cell.angle_beta   90.00
_cell.angle_gamma   90.00
#
_symmetry.space_group_name_H-M   'P 1'
#
loop_
_entity.id
_entity.type
_entity.pdbx_description
1 polymer ?
#
loop_
_entity_poly.entity_id
_entity_poly.type
_entity_poly.pdbx_seq_one_letter_code
_entity_poly.pdbx_strand_id
1 'polypeptide(L)'
;MPIISRDAIKEGYVNTYGVKHDQFPPNKNKVMSNVFFGIVSQHLAGKIPVVIEATSQHQVWESRIGQIQELDHPFIVVCFIDGLVAAKRHLQRGLENPRREFFHGDKRVTIYKETGVLSPPDNYSAPDFAVPTIKVSTAGEYTPCIDYIMNMIQPSDT
;
A
#
# COMPACT_ATOMS: atom_id res chain seq x y z
N MET A 1 -8.77 15.83 -1.36
CA MET A 1 -7.94 15.47 -0.18
C MET A 1 -6.52 15.19 -0.65
N PRO A 2 -5.48 15.56 0.12
CA PRO A 2 -4.12 15.10 -0.13
C PRO A 2 -4.03 13.57 -0.16
N ILE A 3 -3.12 13.04 -0.98
CA ILE A 3 -2.84 11.61 -1.07
C ILE A 3 -1.42 11.36 -0.57
N ILE A 4 -1.27 10.44 0.38
CA ILE A 4 0.03 10.00 0.90
C ILE A 4 0.21 8.54 0.48
N SER A 5 1.09 8.31 -0.50
CA SER A 5 1.43 6.96 -0.98
C SER A 5 2.76 6.49 -0.39
N ARG A 6 2.76 5.31 0.23
CA ARG A 6 3.98 4.70 0.77
C ARG A 6 4.98 4.36 -0.33
N ASP A 7 4.51 3.90 -1.49
CA ASP A 7 5.38 3.56 -2.60
C ASP A 7 6.00 4.83 -3.22
N ALA A 8 5.25 5.93 -3.34
CA ALA A 8 5.81 7.20 -3.80
C ALA A 8 6.93 7.73 -2.88
N ILE A 9 6.73 7.63 -1.55
CA ILE A 9 7.77 7.99 -0.57
C ILE A 9 9.00 7.09 -0.72
N LYS A 10 8.80 5.78 -0.87
CA LYS A 10 9.90 4.82 -1.09
C LYS A 10 10.67 5.15 -2.37
N GLU A 11 9.99 5.43 -3.47
CA GLU A 11 10.64 5.81 -4.73
C GLU A 11 11.42 7.12 -4.61
N GLY A 12 10.87 8.13 -3.94
CA GLY A 12 11.58 9.38 -3.62
C GLY A 12 12.84 9.14 -2.78
N TYR A 13 12.76 8.24 -1.80
CA TYR A 13 13.92 7.86 -0.99
C TYR A 13 15.00 7.18 -1.85
N VAL A 14 14.65 6.18 -2.66
CA VAL A 14 15.60 5.51 -3.57
C VAL A 14 16.24 6.52 -4.53
N ASN A 15 15.46 7.42 -5.12
CA ASN A 15 15.96 8.47 -6.02
C ASN A 15 16.97 9.40 -5.33
N THR A 16 16.75 9.72 -4.05
CA THR A 16 17.65 10.62 -3.29
C THR A 16 19.06 10.07 -3.19
N TYR A 17 19.23 8.75 -3.02
CA TYR A 17 20.54 8.12 -2.89
C TYR A 17 21.09 7.57 -4.21
N GLY A 18 20.25 7.40 -5.24
CA GLY A 18 20.67 6.88 -6.55
C GLY A 18 21.15 5.43 -6.53
N VAL A 19 20.85 4.67 -5.48
CA VAL A 19 21.23 3.25 -5.30
C VAL A 19 20.02 2.34 -5.38
N LYS A 20 20.23 1.09 -5.81
CA LYS A 20 19.15 0.10 -5.90
C LYS A 20 18.54 -0.21 -4.53
N HIS A 21 17.26 -0.60 -4.53
CA HIS A 21 16.53 -0.96 -3.31
C HIS A 21 17.26 -1.98 -2.43
N ASP A 22 17.90 -2.99 -3.02
CA ASP A 22 18.59 -4.07 -2.33
C ASP A 22 19.91 -3.64 -1.66
N GLN A 23 20.48 -2.49 -2.06
CA GLN A 23 21.71 -1.94 -1.50
C GLN A 23 21.49 -1.16 -0.19
N PHE A 24 20.24 -0.86 0.15
CA PHE A 24 19.93 -0.18 1.41
C PHE A 24 19.97 -1.14 2.62
N PRO A 25 20.30 -0.62 3.82
CA PRO A 25 20.34 -1.40 5.05
C PRO A 25 19.04 -2.20 5.32
N PRO A 26 19.12 -3.34 6.03
CA PRO A 26 17.97 -4.21 6.29
C PRO A 26 16.78 -3.50 6.95
N ASN A 27 17.03 -2.46 7.75
CA ASN A 27 15.99 -1.70 8.46
C ASN A 27 15.29 -0.61 7.60
N LYS A 28 15.63 -0.45 6.31
CA LYS A 28 15.05 0.57 5.41
C LYS A 28 13.52 0.61 5.43
N ASN A 29 12.87 -0.55 5.44
CA ASN A 29 11.41 -0.64 5.41
C ASN A 29 10.79 -0.05 6.68
N LYS A 30 11.46 -0.22 7.84
CA LYS A 30 11.04 0.37 9.11
C LYS A 30 11.20 1.89 9.09
N VAL A 31 12.33 2.39 8.57
CA VAL A 31 12.57 3.84 8.40
C VAL A 31 11.50 4.45 7.51
N MET A 32 11.23 3.85 6.35
CA MET A 32 10.20 4.33 5.41
C MET A 32 8.81 4.31 6.02
N SER A 33 8.44 3.23 6.73
CA SER A 33 7.16 3.17 7.43
C SER A 33 7.05 4.26 8.50
N ASN A 34 8.11 4.54 9.27
CA ASN A 34 8.09 5.62 10.26
C ASN A 34 7.92 7.00 9.61
N VAL A 35 8.59 7.27 8.49
CA VAL A 35 8.41 8.52 7.73
C VAL A 35 6.98 8.64 7.22
N PHE A 36 6.44 7.58 6.61
CA PHE A 36 5.06 7.54 6.12
C PHE A 36 4.06 7.88 7.23
N PHE A 37 4.11 7.17 8.37
CA PHE A 37 3.20 7.44 9.48
C PHE A 37 3.43 8.81 10.13
N GLY A 38 4.67 9.31 10.18
CA GLY A 38 4.96 10.66 10.65
C GLY A 38 4.27 11.75 9.80
N ILE A 39 4.29 11.61 8.48
CA ILE A 39 3.60 12.54 7.55
C ILE A 39 2.08 12.44 7.76
N VAL A 40 1.53 11.23 7.88
CA VAL A 40 0.10 11.02 8.15
C VAL A 40 -0.31 11.69 9.46
N SER A 41 0.41 11.44 10.56
CA SER A 41 0.12 12.05 11.87
C SER A 41 0.16 13.58 11.84
N GLN A 42 1.10 14.18 11.10
CA GLN A 42 1.16 15.64 10.95
C GLN A 42 -0.10 16.21 10.27
N HIS A 43 -0.61 15.56 9.22
CA HIS A 43 -1.83 16.01 8.56
C HIS A 43 -3.05 15.88 9.47
N LEU A 44 -3.20 14.72 10.14
CA LEU A 44 -4.33 14.46 11.03
C LEU A 44 -4.32 15.39 12.26
N ALA A 45 -3.15 15.65 12.85
CA ALA A 45 -2.99 16.62 13.94
C ALA A 45 -3.38 18.04 13.50
N GLY A 46 -3.11 18.41 12.25
CA GLY A 46 -3.55 19.65 11.63
C GLY A 46 -5.01 19.68 11.19
N LYS A 47 -5.80 18.63 11.47
CA LYS A 47 -7.20 18.48 11.04
C LYS A 47 -7.39 18.55 9.52
N ILE A 48 -6.40 18.05 8.79
CA ILE A 48 -6.45 17.94 7.33
C ILE A 48 -6.86 16.51 6.97
N PRO A 49 -8.01 16.28 6.32
CA PRO A 49 -8.42 14.95 5.89
C PRO A 49 -7.51 14.45 4.76
N VAL A 50 -7.05 13.20 4.83
CA VAL A 50 -6.10 12.61 3.89
C VAL A 50 -6.54 11.24 3.40
N VAL A 51 -6.13 10.89 2.19
CA VAL A 51 -6.15 9.51 1.70
C VAL A 51 -4.75 8.92 1.87
N ILE A 52 -4.66 7.78 2.56
CA ILE A 52 -3.40 7.05 2.75
C ILE A 52 -3.43 5.77 1.92
N GLU A 53 -2.39 5.55 1.12
CA GLU A 53 -2.25 4.37 0.26
C GLU A 53 -0.98 3.60 0.63
N ALA A 54 -1.17 2.35 1.04
CA ALA A 54 -0.08 1.40 1.25
C ALA A 54 -0.63 -0.04 1.26
N THR A 55 0.25 -1.03 1.27
CA THR A 55 -0.14 -2.42 1.53
C THR A 55 -0.74 -2.57 2.94
N SER A 56 -2.01 -2.95 2.99
CA SER A 56 -2.78 -3.06 4.24
C SER A 56 -2.55 -4.39 4.98
N GLN A 57 -1.30 -4.74 5.26
CA GLN A 57 -0.97 -5.95 6.03
C GLN A 57 -1.24 -5.72 7.53
N HIS A 58 -2.13 -6.50 8.15
CA HIS A 58 -2.58 -6.30 9.54
C HIS A 58 -1.45 -5.95 10.53
N GLN A 59 -0.42 -6.79 10.60
CA GLN A 59 0.71 -6.65 11.54
C GLN A 59 1.50 -5.34 11.37
N VAL A 60 1.50 -4.75 10.17
CA VAL A 60 2.17 -3.46 9.92
C VAL A 60 1.39 -2.30 10.56
N TRP A 61 0.06 -2.43 10.57
CA TRP A 61 -0.87 -1.38 10.98
C TRP A 61 -1.32 -1.50 12.43
N GLU A 62 -1.27 -2.69 13.03
CA GLU A 62 -1.73 -2.97 14.39
C GLU A 62 -1.14 -2.00 15.43
N SER A 63 0.16 -1.71 15.34
CA SER A 63 0.84 -0.76 16.24
C SER A 63 0.56 0.72 15.95
N ARG A 64 -0.17 1.05 14.88
CA ARG A 64 -0.36 2.42 14.36
C ARG A 64 -1.81 2.86 14.33
N ILE A 65 -2.75 1.93 14.19
CA ILE A 65 -4.16 2.25 14.00
C ILE A 65 -4.74 3.01 15.21
N GLY A 66 -4.34 2.66 16.44
CA GLY A 66 -4.78 3.37 17.65
C GLY A 66 -4.40 4.85 17.64
N GLN A 67 -3.17 5.18 17.21
CA GLN A 67 -2.72 6.58 17.09
C GLN A 67 -3.52 7.35 16.03
N ILE A 68 -3.93 6.68 14.96
CA ILE A 68 -4.80 7.29 13.94
C ILE A 68 -6.19 7.54 14.51
N GLN A 69 -6.75 6.58 15.25
CA GLN A 69 -8.07 6.68 15.90
C GLN A 69 -8.13 7.74 17.00
N GLU A 70 -7.02 8.03 17.67
CA GLU A 70 -6.91 9.14 18.63
C GLU A 70 -6.96 10.51 17.95
N LEU A 71 -6.49 10.60 16.70
CA LEU A 71 -6.43 11.86 15.96
C LEU A 71 -7.70 12.13 15.15
N ASP A 72 -8.32 11.08 14.60
CA ASP A 72 -9.51 11.15 13.74
C ASP A 72 -10.24 9.79 13.61
N HIS A 73 -11.31 9.72 12.81
CA HIS A 73 -12.11 8.53 12.56
C HIS A 73 -11.75 7.89 11.20
N PRO A 74 -10.84 6.90 11.16
CA PRO A 74 -10.44 6.31 9.90
C PRO A 74 -11.54 5.45 9.27
N PHE A 75 -11.61 5.49 7.95
CA PHE A 75 -12.38 4.57 7.11
C PHE A 75 -11.40 3.77 6.25
N ILE A 76 -11.51 2.44 6.22
CA ILE A 76 -10.58 1.57 5.50
C ILE A 76 -11.23 1.03 4.23
N VAL A 77 -10.55 1.19 3.10
CA VAL A 77 -10.86 0.49 1.85
C VAL A 77 -9.84 -0.61 1.64
N VAL A 78 -10.29 -1.87 1.68
CA VAL A 78 -9.44 -3.03 1.40
C VAL A 78 -9.69 -3.51 -0.03
N CYS A 79 -8.77 -3.18 -0.93
CA CYS A 79 -8.75 -3.77 -2.27
C CYS A 79 -8.25 -5.21 -2.21
N PHE A 80 -9.02 -6.15 -2.75
CA PHE A 80 -8.65 -7.57 -2.79
C PHE A 80 -8.79 -8.18 -4.18
N ILE A 81 -8.06 -9.27 -4.38
CA ILE A 81 -8.10 -10.11 -5.57
C ILE A 81 -7.50 -11.47 -5.23
N ASP A 82 -7.74 -12.47 -6.09
CA ASP A 82 -7.04 -13.75 -6.01
C ASP A 82 -5.51 -13.57 -6.02
N GLY A 83 -4.83 -14.31 -5.14
CA GLY A 83 -3.39 -14.17 -4.93
C GLY A 83 -2.56 -14.54 -6.17
N LEU A 84 -2.99 -15.53 -6.97
CA LEU A 84 -2.29 -15.88 -8.20
C LEU A 84 -2.49 -14.79 -9.27
N VAL A 85 -3.67 -14.17 -9.33
CA VAL A 85 -3.90 -13.02 -10.21
C VAL A 85 -3.03 -11.83 -9.78
N ALA A 86 -2.92 -11.54 -8.48
CA ALA A 86 -2.01 -10.51 -7.97
C ALA A 86 -0.54 -10.80 -8.34
N ALA A 87 -0.10 -12.06 -8.17
CA ALA A 87 1.25 -12.48 -8.52
C ALA A 87 1.55 -12.33 -10.03
N LYS A 88 0.60 -12.69 -10.89
CA LYS A 88 0.67 -12.50 -12.35
C LYS A 88 0.76 -11.01 -12.71
N ARG A 89 -0.11 -10.17 -12.14
CA ARG A 89 -0.09 -8.71 -12.37
C ARG A 89 1.23 -8.08 -11.90
N HIS A 90 1.78 -8.51 -10.77
CA HIS A 90 3.10 -8.05 -10.32
C HIS A 90 4.18 -8.42 -11.34
N LEU A 91 4.27 -9.70 -11.73
CA LEU A 91 5.26 -10.16 -12.70
C LEU A 91 5.16 -9.36 -14.01
N GLN A 92 3.95 -9.25 -14.58
CA GLN A 92 3.70 -8.50 -15.81
C GLN A 92 4.23 -7.06 -15.71
N ARG A 93 3.80 -6.31 -14.69
CA ARG A 93 4.24 -4.92 -14.49
C ARG A 93 5.76 -4.80 -14.32
N GLY A 94 6.41 -5.78 -13.69
CA GLY A 94 7.86 -5.78 -13.50
C GLY A 94 8.63 -6.10 -14.79
N LEU A 95 8.07 -6.92 -15.67
CA LEU A 95 8.63 -7.17 -17.01
C LEU A 95 8.41 -5.98 -17.96
N GLU A 96 7.24 -5.33 -17.90
CA GLU A 96 6.91 -4.16 -18.73
C GLU A 96 7.67 -2.89 -18.30
N ASN A 97 8.01 -2.76 -17.01
CA ASN A 97 8.75 -1.62 -16.50
C ASN A 97 9.97 -2.06 -15.67
N PRO A 98 11.15 -2.24 -16.31
CA PRO A 98 12.37 -2.66 -15.64
C PRO A 98 12.84 -1.72 -14.53
N ARG A 99 12.43 -0.43 -14.53
CA ARG A 99 12.79 0.50 -13.44
C ARG A 99 12.15 0.10 -12.12
N ARG A 100 11.05 -0.67 -12.12
CA ARG A 100 10.45 -1.15 -10.87
C ARG A 100 11.42 -2.01 -10.07
N GLU A 101 12.28 -2.77 -10.73
CA GLU A 101 13.30 -3.59 -10.06
C GLU A 101 14.27 -2.71 -9.25
N PHE A 102 14.65 -1.54 -9.79
CA PHE A 102 15.52 -0.57 -9.11
C PHE A 102 14.88 -0.03 -7.82
N PHE A 103 13.58 0.28 -7.86
CA PHE A 103 12.86 0.87 -6.74
C PHE A 103 12.34 -0.15 -5.72
N HIS A 104 12.00 -1.36 -6.17
CA HIS A 104 11.21 -2.31 -5.39
C HIS A 104 11.90 -3.65 -5.12
N GLY A 105 12.99 -3.97 -5.82
CA GLY A 105 13.70 -5.24 -5.64
C GLY A 105 12.83 -6.45 -6.00
N ASP A 106 12.11 -6.36 -7.13
CA ASP A 106 11.06 -7.28 -7.60
C ASP A 106 11.52 -8.76 -7.72
N LYS A 107 11.66 -9.45 -6.58
CA LYS A 107 12.17 -10.84 -6.49
C LYS A 107 11.43 -11.83 -7.39
N ARG A 108 10.11 -11.67 -7.55
CA ARG A 108 9.30 -12.50 -8.45
C ARG A 108 9.75 -12.39 -9.90
N VAL A 109 10.18 -11.20 -10.33
CA VAL A 109 10.71 -10.96 -11.68
C VAL A 109 12.07 -11.64 -11.82
N THR A 110 12.96 -11.52 -10.82
CA THR A 110 14.26 -12.20 -10.81
C THR A 110 14.10 -13.72 -10.95
N ILE A 111 13.29 -14.34 -10.08
CA ILE A 111 13.03 -15.79 -10.11
C ILE A 111 12.47 -16.21 -11.48
N TYR A 112 11.53 -15.44 -12.04
CA TYR A 112 10.95 -15.77 -13.33
C TYR A 112 11.96 -15.68 -14.47
N LYS A 113 12.83 -14.65 -14.50
CA LYS A 113 13.90 -14.51 -15.50
C LYS A 113 14.91 -15.66 -15.44
N GLU A 114 15.20 -16.17 -14.24
CA GLU A 114 16.17 -17.26 -14.03
C GLU A 114 15.60 -18.66 -14.30
N THR A 115 14.32 -18.89 -13.97
CA THR A 115 13.75 -20.25 -13.93
C THR A 115 12.58 -20.45 -14.89
N GLY A 116 11.96 -19.38 -15.40
CA GLY A 116 10.69 -19.41 -16.13
C GLY A 116 9.47 -19.70 -15.25
N VAL A 117 9.63 -19.84 -13.92
CA VAL A 117 8.56 -20.22 -12.99
C VAL A 117 8.00 -19.00 -12.27
N LEU A 118 6.66 -18.91 -12.19
CA LEU A 118 5.98 -17.88 -11.40
C LEU A 118 6.10 -18.21 -9.90
N SER A 119 6.82 -17.39 -9.15
CA SER A 119 6.84 -17.46 -7.69
C SER A 119 5.44 -17.20 -7.12
N PRO A 120 4.96 -18.02 -6.15
CA PRO A 120 3.63 -17.85 -5.56
C PRO A 120 3.48 -16.49 -4.84
N PRO A 121 2.23 -16.07 -4.54
CA PRO A 121 1.98 -14.95 -3.64
C PRO A 121 2.47 -15.28 -2.21
N ASP A 122 2.87 -14.25 -1.49
CA ASP A 122 3.14 -14.35 -0.05
C ASP A 122 1.83 -14.39 0.74
N ASN A 123 1.93 -14.80 2.01
CA ASN A 123 0.80 -14.74 2.93
C ASN A 123 0.38 -13.30 3.19
N TYR A 124 -0.91 -13.01 3.03
CA TYR A 124 -1.51 -11.71 3.31
C TYR A 124 -2.56 -11.86 4.40
N SER A 125 -2.55 -10.93 5.36
CA SER A 125 -3.58 -10.82 6.39
C SER A 125 -4.18 -9.42 6.28
N ALA A 126 -5.46 -9.36 5.92
CA ALA A 126 -6.18 -8.11 5.80
C ALA A 126 -6.30 -7.40 7.16
N PRO A 127 -6.41 -6.06 7.19
CA PRO A 127 -6.68 -5.33 8.42
C PRO A 127 -8.00 -5.82 9.02
N ASP A 128 -7.98 -5.99 10.34
CA ASP A 128 -9.15 -6.39 11.12
C ASP A 128 -9.16 -5.53 12.38
N PHE A 129 -9.67 -4.31 12.21
CA PHE A 129 -9.75 -3.30 13.25
C PHE A 129 -11.21 -2.89 13.43
N ALA A 130 -11.56 -2.40 14.62
CA ALA A 130 -12.90 -1.90 14.91
C ALA A 130 -13.13 -0.51 14.28
N VAL A 131 -13.01 -0.41 12.96
CA VAL A 131 -13.19 0.79 12.15
C VAL A 131 -14.03 0.47 10.93
N PRO A 132 -14.85 1.41 10.42
CA PRO A 132 -15.59 1.22 9.18
C PRO A 132 -14.67 0.73 8.05
N THR A 133 -14.99 -0.43 7.49
CA THR A 133 -14.16 -1.10 6.49
C THR A 133 -15.03 -1.61 5.35
N ILE A 134 -14.64 -1.32 4.11
CA ILE A 134 -15.23 -1.92 2.92
C ILE A 134 -14.21 -2.79 2.20
N LYS A 135 -14.68 -3.87 1.59
CA LYS A 135 -13.87 -4.74 0.74
C LYS A 135 -14.23 -4.48 -0.72
N VAL A 136 -13.23 -4.19 -1.54
CA VAL A 136 -13.38 -3.88 -2.96
C VAL A 136 -12.66 -4.93 -3.79
N SER A 137 -13.42 -5.70 -4.55
CA SER A 137 -12.85 -6.63 -5.53
C SER A 137 -12.25 -5.84 -6.69
N THR A 138 -11.07 -6.27 -7.14
CA THR A 138 -10.36 -5.70 -8.29
C THR A 138 -10.13 -6.72 -9.41
N ALA A 139 -10.92 -7.82 -9.39
CA ALA A 139 -10.83 -8.91 -10.36
C ALA A 139 -11.15 -8.47 -11.80
N GLY A 140 -12.08 -7.53 -11.95
CA GLY A 140 -12.43 -6.84 -13.20
C GLY A 140 -12.60 -5.35 -12.94
N GLU A 141 -13.77 -4.81 -13.27
CA GLU A 141 -14.21 -3.51 -12.73
C GLU A 141 -14.27 -3.55 -11.19
N TYR A 142 -14.22 -2.38 -10.57
CA TYR A 142 -14.31 -2.27 -9.12
C TYR A 142 -15.69 -2.71 -8.62
N THR A 143 -15.71 -3.62 -7.64
CA THR A 143 -16.95 -4.07 -7.00
C THR A 143 -16.81 -3.98 -5.47
N PRO A 144 -17.55 -3.08 -4.79
CA PRO A 144 -18.51 -2.12 -5.34
C PRO A 144 -17.84 -1.08 -6.26
N CYS A 145 -18.63 -0.44 -7.12
CA CYS A 145 -18.14 0.56 -8.06
C CYS A 145 -17.62 1.81 -7.34
N ILE A 146 -16.81 2.62 -8.04
CA ILE A 146 -16.22 3.84 -7.48
C ILE A 146 -17.29 4.78 -6.90
N ASP A 147 -18.42 4.98 -7.59
CA ASP A 147 -19.47 5.89 -7.10
C ASP A 147 -20.03 5.45 -5.74
N TYR A 148 -20.21 4.14 -5.55
CA TYR A 148 -20.63 3.59 -4.27
C TYR A 148 -19.55 3.81 -3.19
N ILE A 149 -18.27 3.57 -3.52
CA ILE A 149 -17.15 3.80 -2.60
C ILE A 149 -17.11 5.28 -2.19
N MET A 150 -17.30 6.20 -3.13
CA MET A 150 -17.31 7.64 -2.87
C MET A 150 -18.46 8.05 -1.94
N ASN A 151 -19.65 7.51 -2.16
CA ASN A 151 -20.81 7.77 -1.30
C ASN A 151 -20.60 7.26 0.15
N MET A 152 -19.78 6.22 0.34
CA MET A 152 -19.45 5.70 1.67
C MET A 152 -18.38 6.54 2.40
N ILE A 153 -17.51 7.23 1.65
CA ILE A 153 -16.41 8.05 2.22
C ILE A 153 -16.85 9.49 2.44
N GLN A 154 -17.77 10.00 1.62
CA GLN A 154 -18.28 11.35 1.80
C GLN A 154 -19.10 11.43 3.10
N PRO A 155 -18.94 12.52 3.89
CA PRO A 155 -19.84 12.78 5.00
C PRO A 155 -21.27 12.84 4.48
N SER A 156 -22.22 12.32 5.25
CA SER A 156 -23.63 12.65 5.02
C SER A 156 -23.76 14.17 5.11
N ASP A 157 -24.32 14.82 4.08
CA ASP A 157 -24.66 16.24 4.15
C ASP A 157 -25.46 16.45 5.45
N THR A 158 -24.88 17.23 6.37
CA THR A 158 -25.52 17.69 7.61
C THR A 158 -25.88 19.16 7.45
#